data_AF-A0AAX3P8J9-F1
#
_entry.id   AF-A0AAX3P8J9-F1
#
_cell.length_a   1.000
_cell.length_b   1.000
_cell.length_c   1.000
_cell.angle_alpha   90.00
_cell.angle_beta   90.00
_cell.angle_gamma   90.00
#
_symmetry.space_group_name_H-M   'P 1'
#
loop_
_entity.id
_entity.type
_entity.pdbx_description
1 polymer ?
#
loop_
_entity_poly.entity_id
_entity_poly.type
_entity_poly.pdbx_seq_one_letter_code
_entity_poly.pdbx_strand_id
1 'polypeptide(L)'
;MNDATKRKQAQRARRAALGIKRVEVALSERERQQLETLRIARAGSGEPYSADEYISTLIRRDWERWLEQEAELKQQTCPNCDCALPQGCGGVFKGQASCWHTQGDKQLAL
;
A
#
# COMPACT_ATOMS: atom_id res chain seq x y z
N MET A 1 -29.07 -18.01 20.34
CA MET A 1 -28.07 -17.67 19.30
C MET A 1 -28.28 -18.59 18.11
N ASN A 2 -28.61 -18.06 16.92
CA ASN A 2 -28.81 -18.86 15.71
C ASN A 2 -27.45 -19.42 15.20
N ASP A 3 -27.47 -20.58 14.54
CA ASP A 3 -26.30 -21.22 13.95
C ASP A 3 -25.53 -20.34 12.98
N ALA A 4 -26.19 -19.41 12.28
CA ALA A 4 -25.51 -18.38 11.47
C ALA A 4 -24.61 -17.46 12.33
N THR A 5 -25.10 -17.06 13.51
CA THR A 5 -24.35 -16.22 14.46
C THR A 5 -23.14 -16.97 15.04
N LYS A 6 -23.31 -18.25 15.39
CA LYS A 6 -22.22 -19.12 15.88
C LYS A 6 -21.14 -19.32 14.82
N ARG A 7 -21.53 -19.58 13.57
CA ARG A 7 -20.59 -19.70 12.43
C ARG A 7 -19.79 -18.41 12.21
N LYS A 8 -20.44 -17.25 12.21
CA LYS A 8 -19.76 -15.95 12.06
C LYS A 8 -18.82 -15.64 13.23
N GLN A 9 -19.19 -16.02 14.46
CA GLN A 9 -18.32 -15.90 15.64
C GLN A 9 -17.08 -16.80 15.53
N ALA A 10 -17.25 -18.06 15.15
CA ALA A 10 -16.14 -18.99 14.94
C ALA A 10 -15.19 -18.51 13.83
N GLN A 11 -15.72 -17.98 12.73
CA GLN A 11 -14.92 -17.39 11.65
C GLN A 11 -14.09 -16.20 12.14
N ARG A 12 -14.69 -15.31 12.95
CA ARG A 12 -13.98 -14.18 13.56
C ARG A 12 -12.89 -14.64 14.53
N ALA A 13 -13.18 -15.63 15.37
CA ALA A 13 -12.19 -16.20 16.29
C ALA A 13 -10.98 -16.79 15.56
N ARG A 14 -11.21 -17.56 14.48
CA ARG A 14 -10.14 -18.09 13.63
C ARG A 14 -9.31 -16.99 12.98
N ARG A 15 -9.95 -15.96 12.43
CA ARG A 15 -9.25 -14.81 11.84
C ARG A 15 -8.43 -14.05 12.88
N ALA A 16 -8.98 -13.83 14.07
CA ALA A 16 -8.28 -13.18 15.17
C ALA A 16 -7.04 -13.98 15.62
N ALA A 17 -7.15 -15.31 15.70
CA ALA A 17 -6.01 -16.18 16.01
C ALA A 17 -4.89 -16.10 14.96
N LEU A 18 -5.22 -15.82 13.70
CA LEU A 18 -4.26 -15.59 12.62
C LEU A 18 -3.81 -14.12 12.50
N GLY A 19 -4.23 -13.24 13.42
CA GLY A 19 -3.94 -11.81 13.36
C GLY A 19 -4.61 -11.08 12.19
N ILE A 20 -5.52 -11.73 11.46
CA ILE A 20 -6.19 -11.17 10.28
C ILE A 20 -7.21 -10.13 10.75
N LYS A 21 -6.96 -8.87 10.38
CA LYS A 21 -7.90 -7.76 10.56
C LYS A 21 -8.58 -7.44 9.23
N ARG A 22 -9.87 -7.08 9.29
CA ARG A 22 -10.61 -6.62 8.11
C ARG A 22 -10.37 -5.13 7.91
N VAL A 23 -9.99 -4.76 6.69
CA VAL A 23 -9.99 -3.37 6.22
C VAL A 23 -11.21 -3.19 5.32
N GLU A 24 -12.01 -2.17 5.58
CA GLU A 24 -13.17 -1.80 4.77
C GLU A 24 -12.89 -0.45 4.13
N VAL A 25 -13.16 -0.33 2.82
CA VAL A 25 -12.92 0.88 2.04
C VAL A 25 -14.20 1.31 1.35
N ALA A 26 -14.48 2.61 1.36
CA ALA A 26 -15.56 3.19 0.59
C ALA A 26 -15.06 3.46 -0.83
N LEU A 27 -15.64 2.78 -1.81
CA LEU A 27 -15.36 2.98 -3.23
C LEU A 27 -16.60 3.56 -3.90
N SER A 28 -16.42 4.57 -4.74
CA SER A 28 -17.43 5.04 -5.67
C SER A 28 -17.86 3.92 -6.64
N GLU A 29 -18.99 4.10 -7.32
CA GLU A 29 -19.44 3.15 -8.34
C GLU A 29 -18.39 2.97 -9.45
N ARG A 30 -17.76 4.08 -9.87
CA ARG A 30 -16.69 4.08 -10.87
C ARG A 30 -15.51 3.22 -10.42
N GLU A 31 -15.05 3.38 -9.17
CA GLU A 31 -13.92 2.61 -8.64
C GLU A 31 -14.25 1.12 -8.53
N ARG A 32 -15.49 0.76 -8.19
CA ARG A 32 -15.93 -0.66 -8.17
C ARG A 32 -15.91 -1.28 -9.56
N GLN A 33 -16.36 -0.55 -10.58
CA GLN A 33 -16.31 -1.02 -11.97
C GLN A 33 -14.88 -1.20 -12.47
N GLN A 34 -13.99 -0.26 -12.12
CA GLN A 34 -12.56 -0.36 -12.42
C GLN A 34 -11.93 -1.58 -11.72
N LEU A 35 -12.26 -1.80 -10.44
CA LEU A 35 -11.80 -2.98 -9.70
C LEU A 35 -12.24 -4.28 -10.38
N GLU A 36 -13.51 -4.41 -10.76
CA GLU A 36 -14.01 -5.61 -11.45
C GLU A 36 -13.27 -5.85 -12.77
N THR A 37 -13.10 -4.79 -13.57
CA THR A 37 -12.38 -4.86 -14.85
C THR A 37 -10.93 -5.31 -14.64
N LEU A 38 -10.24 -4.75 -13.66
CA LEU A 38 -8.83 -5.02 -13.42
C LEU A 38 -8.59 -6.41 -12.82
N ARG A 39 -9.53 -6.94 -12.01
CA ARG A 39 -9.46 -8.30 -11.46
C ARG A 39 -9.43 -9.36 -12.55
N ILE A 40 -10.20 -9.15 -13.62
CA ILE A 40 -10.24 -10.03 -14.80
C ILE A 40 -8.98 -9.78 -15.64
N ALA A 41 -8.73 -8.54 -16.06
CA ALA A 41 -7.66 -8.22 -16.99
C ALA A 41 -6.25 -8.60 -16.48
N ARG A 42 -6.02 -8.49 -15.18
CA ARG A 42 -4.71 -8.79 -14.56
C ARG A 42 -4.50 -10.25 -14.22
N ALA A 43 -5.56 -11.08 -14.23
CA ALA A 43 -5.45 -12.53 -14.04
C ALA A 43 -4.90 -13.25 -15.30
N GLY A 44 -4.90 -12.57 -16.46
CA GLY A 44 -4.42 -13.15 -17.72
C GLY A 44 -5.33 -14.28 -18.16
N SER A 45 -4.78 -15.48 -18.37
CA SER A 45 -5.53 -16.69 -18.73
C SER A 45 -6.07 -17.46 -17.51
N GLY A 46 -5.84 -16.97 -16.30
CA GLY A 46 -6.36 -17.57 -15.07
C GLY A 46 -7.76 -17.08 -14.71
N GLU A 47 -8.32 -17.65 -13.65
CA GLU A 47 -9.57 -17.17 -13.07
C GLU A 47 -9.40 -15.73 -12.53
N PRO A 48 -10.43 -14.87 -12.67
CA PRO A 48 -10.39 -13.53 -12.13
C PRO A 48 -10.07 -13.54 -10.63
N TYR A 49 -9.17 -12.67 -10.19
CA TYR A 49 -8.87 -12.52 -8.78
C TYR A 49 -10.14 -12.18 -7.99
N SER A 50 -10.24 -12.62 -6.74
CA SER A 50 -11.16 -12.00 -5.78
C SER A 50 -10.75 -10.55 -5.49
N ALA A 51 -11.66 -9.75 -4.92
CA ALA A 51 -11.35 -8.36 -4.60
C ALA A 51 -10.22 -8.24 -3.56
N ASP A 52 -10.22 -9.12 -2.55
CA ASP A 52 -9.19 -9.14 -1.51
C ASP A 52 -7.84 -9.66 -2.03
N GLU A 53 -7.82 -10.66 -2.92
CA GLU A 53 -6.57 -11.10 -3.55
C GLU A 53 -5.96 -10.01 -4.44
N TYR A 54 -6.79 -9.31 -5.21
CA TYR A 54 -6.32 -8.25 -6.08
C TYR A 54 -5.71 -7.10 -5.27
N ILE A 55 -6.43 -6.60 -4.26
CA ILE A 55 -5.95 -5.52 -3.39
C ILE A 55 -4.70 -5.96 -2.62
N SER A 56 -4.70 -7.16 -2.04
CA SER A 56 -3.52 -7.68 -1.31
C SER A 56 -2.30 -7.84 -2.23
N THR A 57 -2.51 -8.19 -3.50
CA THR A 57 -1.43 -8.28 -4.49
C THR A 57 -0.89 -6.91 -4.87
N LEU A 58 -1.75 -5.90 -5.01
CA LEU A 58 -1.30 -4.52 -5.22
C LEU A 58 -0.45 -4.03 -4.06
N ILE A 59 -0.87 -4.26 -2.81
CA ILE A 59 -0.11 -3.89 -1.61
C ILE A 59 1.27 -4.56 -1.59
N ARG A 60 1.35 -5.85 -1.91
CA ARG A 60 2.63 -6.58 -1.95
C ARG A 60 3.59 -6.02 -3.00
N ARG A 61 3.08 -5.75 -4.21
CA ARG A 61 3.90 -5.17 -5.30
C ARG A 61 4.37 -3.75 -4.96
N ASP A 62 3.51 -2.97 -4.33
CA ASP A 62 3.85 -1.62 -3.89
C ASP A 62 4.90 -1.64 -2.78
N TRP A 63 4.78 -2.59 -1.84
CA TRP A 63 5.78 -2.82 -0.80
C TRP A 63 7.14 -3.22 -1.37
N GLU A 64 7.18 -4.11 -2.36
CA GLU A 64 8.42 -4.48 -3.06
C GLU A 64 9.08 -3.26 -3.71
N ARG A 65 8.28 -2.43 -4.40
CA ARG A 65 8.77 -1.17 -5.00
C ARG A 65 9.31 -0.21 -3.92
N TRP A 66 8.60 -0.06 -2.82
CA TRP A 66 9.05 0.78 -1.71
C TRP A 66 10.40 0.33 -1.16
N LEU A 67 10.60 -0.98 -0.96
CA LEU A 67 11.88 -1.51 -0.46
C LEU A 67 13.04 -1.18 -1.39
N GLU A 68 12.84 -1.28 -2.70
CA GLU A 68 13.84 -0.90 -3.70
C GLU A 68 14.18 0.60 -3.63
N GLN A 69 13.16 1.46 -3.59
CA GLN A 69 13.33 2.91 -3.47
C GLN A 69 14.01 3.30 -2.16
N GLU A 70 13.63 2.68 -1.05
CA GLU A 70 14.21 2.94 0.26
C GLU A 70 15.70 2.54 0.29
N ALA A 71 16.06 1.41 -0.33
CA ALA A 71 17.44 0.95 -0.41
C ALA A 71 18.33 1.89 -1.24
N GLU A 72 17.79 2.47 -2.31
CA GLU A 72 18.49 3.49 -3.11
C GLU A 72 18.67 4.79 -2.32
N LEU A 73 17.61 5.26 -1.65
CA LEU A 73 17.67 6.50 -0.86
C LEU A 73 18.60 6.40 0.34
N LYS A 74 18.71 5.24 0.98
CA LYS A 74 19.65 5.02 2.09
C LYS A 74 21.12 5.20 1.70
N GLN A 75 21.45 5.17 0.41
CA GLN A 75 22.79 5.42 -0.11
C GLN A 75 23.06 6.92 -0.35
N GLN A 76 22.04 7.77 -0.18
CA GLN A 76 22.07 9.19 -0.49
C GLN A 76 21.80 10.03 0.76
N THR A 77 22.32 11.26 0.75
CA THR A 77 22.04 12.28 1.76
C THR A 77 21.34 13.47 1.12
N CYS A 78 20.60 14.22 1.93
CA CYS A 78 19.97 15.46 1.47
C CYS A 78 21.05 16.51 1.12
N PRO A 79 21.06 17.08 -0.10
CA PRO A 79 22.08 18.06 -0.49
C PRO A 79 22.09 19.36 0.33
N ASN A 80 21.02 19.63 1.10
CA ASN A 80 20.92 20.82 1.94
C ASN A 80 21.41 20.63 3.38
N CYS A 81 21.26 19.43 3.94
CA CYS A 81 21.46 19.20 5.37
C CYS A 81 22.24 17.92 5.69
N ASP A 82 22.72 17.21 4.67
CA ASP A 82 23.50 15.98 4.74
C ASP A 82 22.88 14.84 5.56
N CYS A 83 21.61 14.97 5.94
CA CYS A 83 20.87 13.94 6.65
C CYS A 83 20.54 12.78 5.71
N ALA A 84 20.60 11.55 6.24
CA ALA A 84 20.25 10.34 5.50
C ALA A 84 18.79 10.36 5.01
N LEU A 85 18.57 9.95 3.78
CA LEU A 85 17.25 9.83 3.17
C LEU A 85 16.65 8.42 3.46
N PRO A 86 15.31 8.25 3.42
CA PRO A 86 14.27 9.22 3.05
C PRO A 86 13.87 10.21 4.16
N GLN A 87 14.30 10.00 5.42
CA GLN A 87 13.91 10.86 6.54
C GLN A 87 14.37 12.32 6.32
N GLY A 88 15.63 12.51 5.93
CA GLY A 88 16.22 13.81 5.66
C GLY A 88 16.00 14.80 6.83
N CYS A 89 15.70 16.06 6.51
CA CYS A 89 15.36 17.08 7.51
C CYS A 89 13.91 17.01 8.02
N GLY A 90 13.15 15.95 7.74
CA GLY A 90 11.72 15.87 8.11
C GLY A 90 10.86 17.01 7.55
N GLY A 91 11.25 17.59 6.41
CA GLY A 91 10.54 18.71 5.77
C GLY A 91 10.86 20.11 6.30
N VAL A 92 11.72 20.28 7.31
CA VAL A 92 12.07 21.62 7.88
C VAL A 92 12.57 22.61 6.82
N PHE A 93 13.33 22.14 5.83
CA PHE A 93 13.88 22.98 4.75
C PHE A 93 13.11 22.86 3.42
N LYS A 94 11.89 22.28 3.45
CA LYS A 94 11.08 22.13 2.24
C LYS A 94 10.77 23.50 1.63
N GLY A 95 11.01 23.64 0.32
CA GLY A 95 10.93 24.91 -0.41
C GLY A 95 12.30 25.50 -0.76
N GLN A 96 13.36 25.10 -0.05
CA GLN A 96 14.73 25.42 -0.47
C GLN A 96 15.12 24.54 -1.66
N ALA A 97 15.76 25.13 -2.68
CA ALA A 97 16.10 24.43 -3.92
C ALA A 97 17.03 23.23 -3.72
N SER A 98 17.92 23.30 -2.72
CA SER A 98 18.86 22.24 -2.32
C SER A 98 18.23 21.13 -1.48
N CYS A 99 17.02 21.33 -0.94
CA CYS A 99 16.40 20.34 -0.07
C CYS A 99 15.77 19.21 -0.89
N TRP A 100 16.13 17.96 -0.59
CA TRP A 100 15.55 16.79 -1.26
C TRP A 100 14.02 16.74 -1.16
N HIS A 101 13.44 17.14 -0.02
CA HIS A 101 11.98 17.21 0.19
C HIS A 101 11.25 18.24 -0.69
N THR A 102 11.97 19.06 -1.48
CA THR A 102 11.35 20.02 -2.41
C THR A 102 11.00 19.37 -3.76
N GLN A 103 11.79 18.37 -4.21
CA GLN A 103 11.62 17.74 -5.52
C GLN A 103 11.76 16.21 -5.50
N GLY A 104 12.66 15.68 -4.68
CA GLY A 104 12.96 14.25 -4.61
C GLY A 104 11.88 13.42 -3.92
N ASP A 105 11.18 13.97 -2.91
CA ASP A 105 10.09 13.27 -2.21
C ASP A 105 8.94 12.86 -3.15
N LYS A 106 8.72 13.61 -4.24
CA LYS A 106 7.73 13.31 -5.28
C LYS A 106 7.98 11.99 -5.99
N GLN A 107 9.22 11.48 -6.00
CA GLN A 107 9.55 10.19 -6.61
C GLN A 107 9.03 9.01 -5.79
N LEU A 108 8.70 9.23 -4.51
CA LEU A 108 8.08 8.24 -3.63
C LEU A 108 6.55 8.30 -3.63
N ALA A 109 5.95 9.34 -4.21
CA ALA A 109 4.50 9.47 -4.26
C ALA A 109 3.90 8.49 -5.28
N LEU A 110 2.77 7.88 -4.91
CA LEU A 110 1.97 6.99 -5.76
C LEU A 110 1.03 7.75 -6.70
#